data_AF-A0A8J6SDU1-F1
#
_entry.id   AF-A0A8J6SDU1-F1
#
_cell.length_a   1.000
_cell.length_b   1.000
_cell.length_c   1.000
_cell.angle_alpha   90.00
_cell.angle_beta   90.00
_cell.angle_gamma   90.00
#
_symmetry.space_group_name_H-M   'P 1'
#
loop_
_entity.id
_entity.type
_entity.pdbx_description
1 polymer ?
#
loop_
_entity_poly.entity_id
_entity_poly.type
_entity_poly.pdbx_seq_one_letter_code
_entity_poly.pdbx_strand_id
1 'polypeptide(L)'
;MRKGQANLKVVPLLSGKSKRHPAQLESSQQKCVSLQTITTTKARPQSTANSSRFIPSLPVKSYKELLQQRLNDRLKSLEAQAQRINQLSSELDAAILELQDISTQINAELRAINKKAEICEYKTRTVPYMKQKQDGSLVLTTRPIDLYKAEREAAFLAQKLRRRTRRKRSDALGEF
;
A
#
# COMPACT_ATOMS: atom_id res chain seq x y z
N MET A 1 25.53 33.58 46.71
CA MET A 1 25.52 34.36 45.44
C MET A 1 26.47 33.73 44.42
N ARG A 2 26.00 32.74 43.64
CA ARG A 2 26.65 32.31 42.38
C ARG A 2 25.54 31.89 41.42
N LYS A 3 25.31 32.73 40.42
CA LYS A 3 24.43 32.49 39.27
C LYS A 3 25.20 31.64 38.27
N GLY A 4 24.59 30.60 37.72
CA GLY A 4 25.24 29.69 36.77
C GLY A 4 24.24 29.10 35.77
N GLN A 5 23.91 29.91 34.77
CA GLN A 5 23.65 29.60 33.37
C GLN A 5 22.88 28.30 33.01
N ALA A 6 21.64 28.50 32.56
CA ALA A 6 20.85 27.51 31.84
C ALA A 6 21.37 27.34 30.40
N ASN A 7 21.64 26.10 30.02
CA ASN A 7 22.04 25.71 28.66
C ASN A 7 20.79 25.32 27.85
N LEU A 8 20.28 26.24 27.04
CA LEU A 8 19.21 25.97 26.07
C LEU A 8 19.80 25.26 24.85
N LYS A 9 19.59 23.94 24.77
CA LYS A 9 19.86 23.16 23.55
C LYS A 9 18.77 23.44 22.53
N VAL A 10 19.13 24.18 21.48
CA VAL A 10 18.32 24.33 20.26
C VAL A 10 18.36 23.00 19.49
N VAL A 11 17.20 22.35 19.37
CA VAL A 11 17.02 21.17 18.52
C VAL A 11 16.72 21.65 17.10
N PRO A 12 17.47 21.21 16.07
CA PRO A 12 17.15 21.58 14.69
C PRO A 12 15.92 20.83 14.19
N LEU A 13 14.95 21.58 13.67
CA LEU A 13 13.81 21.08 12.90
C LEU A 13 14.33 20.36 11.64
N LEU A 14 14.20 19.04 11.61
CA LEU A 14 14.46 18.24 10.41
C LEU A 14 13.32 18.48 9.41
N SER A 15 13.63 19.27 8.38
CA SER A 15 12.84 19.44 7.16
C SER A 15 12.79 18.11 6.40
N GLY A 16 11.73 17.33 6.64
CA GLY A 16 11.42 16.12 5.87
C GLY A 16 10.83 16.48 4.51
N LYS A 17 11.67 16.51 3.47
CA LYS A 17 11.22 16.56 2.07
C LYS A 17 10.56 15.23 1.70
N SER A 18 9.24 15.15 1.87
CA SER A 18 8.42 14.03 1.43
C SER A 18 8.32 14.00 -0.09
N LYS A 19 9.15 13.16 -0.71
CA LYS A 19 9.15 12.88 -2.15
C LYS A 19 7.93 12.01 -2.47
N ARG A 20 6.82 12.64 -2.89
CA ARG A 20 5.63 11.93 -3.38
C ARG A 20 5.96 11.27 -4.72
N HIS A 21 5.90 9.94 -4.76
CA HIS A 21 5.81 9.19 -6.00
C HIS A 21 4.39 9.31 -6.57
N PRO A 22 4.21 9.49 -7.89
CA PRO A 22 2.90 9.37 -8.50
C PRO A 22 2.48 7.88 -8.51
N ALA A 23 1.37 7.59 -7.83
CA ALA A 23 0.67 6.31 -7.96
C ALA A 23 0.11 6.21 -9.38
N GLN A 24 0.47 5.15 -10.10
CA GLN A 24 -0.21 4.77 -11.33
C GLN A 24 -1.57 4.20 -10.96
N LEU A 25 -2.61 4.91 -11.42
CA LEU A 25 -4.00 4.50 -11.37
C LEU A 25 -4.22 3.53 -12.55
N GLU A 26 -4.07 2.22 -12.32
CA GLU A 26 -4.54 1.24 -13.30
C GLU A 26 -6.06 1.10 -13.21
N SER A 27 -6.71 1.43 -14.32
CA SER A 27 -8.12 1.19 -14.56
C SER A 27 -8.39 -0.31 -14.65
N SER A 28 -9.01 -0.90 -13.63
CA SER A 28 -9.64 -2.21 -13.77
C SER A 28 -11.14 -2.06 -13.92
N GLN A 29 -11.59 -2.55 -15.07
CA GLN A 29 -12.93 -2.43 -15.60
C GLN A 29 -13.95 -3.13 -14.72
N GLN A 30 -15.04 -2.42 -14.50
CA GLN A 30 -16.23 -2.85 -13.82
C GLN A 30 -17.04 -3.73 -14.78
N LYS A 31 -17.09 -5.04 -14.51
CA LYS A 31 -17.98 -5.99 -15.20
C LYS A 31 -18.90 -6.62 -14.18
N CYS A 32 -19.92 -5.87 -13.75
CA CYS A 32 -21.03 -6.41 -12.98
C CYS A 32 -22.09 -6.94 -13.96
N VAL A 33 -22.09 -8.26 -14.14
CA VAL A 33 -23.20 -9.01 -14.73
C VAL A 33 -23.98 -9.62 -13.57
N SER A 34 -25.24 -9.25 -13.40
CA SER A 34 -26.16 -9.98 -12.53
C SER A 34 -27.60 -9.86 -13.01
N LEU A 35 -27.98 -10.86 -13.80
CA LEU A 35 -29.22 -11.65 -13.76
C LEU A 35 -30.52 -10.91 -13.39
N GLN A 36 -31.33 -10.62 -14.42
CA GLN A 36 -32.76 -10.37 -14.27
C GLN A 36 -33.51 -11.70 -14.20
N THR A 37 -34.06 -12.03 -13.03
CA THR A 37 -35.08 -13.08 -12.87
C THR A 37 -36.44 -12.53 -13.29
N ILE A 38 -37.07 -13.25 -14.21
CA ILE A 38 -38.37 -12.96 -14.82
C ILE A 38 -39.44 -13.64 -13.97
N THR A 39 -40.37 -12.89 -13.38
CA THR A 39 -41.56 -13.43 -12.72
C THR A 39 -42.81 -13.16 -13.57
N THR A 40 -43.25 -14.22 -14.24
CA THR A 40 -44.62 -14.75 -14.37
C THR A 40 -45.87 -13.87 -14.13
N THR A 41 -46.81 -14.07 -15.07
CA THR A 41 -48.27 -14.29 -14.93
C THR A 41 -49.27 -13.13 -14.81
N LYS A 42 -50.00 -12.96 -15.92
CA LYS A 42 -51.47 -13.15 -16.05
C LYS A 42 -52.37 -12.29 -15.16
N ALA A 43 -53.08 -11.34 -15.76
CA ALA A 43 -54.52 -11.42 -16.00
C ALA A 43 -55.08 -10.11 -16.59
N ARG A 44 -55.82 -10.26 -17.69
CA ARG A 44 -56.73 -9.28 -18.25
C ARG A 44 -58.07 -9.40 -17.52
N PRO A 45 -58.71 -8.28 -17.15
CA PRO A 45 -60.16 -8.21 -17.17
C PRO A 45 -60.62 -7.10 -18.12
N GLN A 46 -61.60 -7.44 -18.96
CA GLN A 46 -62.35 -6.48 -19.75
C GLN A 46 -63.45 -5.84 -18.91
N SER A 47 -63.78 -4.60 -19.28
CA SER A 47 -65.14 -4.04 -19.42
C SER A 47 -66.00 -3.90 -18.15
N THR A 48 -66.42 -2.66 -17.86
CA THR A 48 -67.77 -2.18 -18.22
C THR A 48 -67.92 -0.70 -17.89
N ALA A 49 -68.81 -0.06 -18.63
CA ALA A 49 -69.04 1.36 -18.73
C ALA A 49 -69.81 1.95 -17.53
N ASN A 50 -69.82 3.29 -17.51
CA ASN A 50 -70.75 4.20 -16.82
C ASN A 50 -70.39 4.58 -15.39
N SER A 51 -69.64 5.67 -15.24
CA SER A 51 -69.89 6.63 -14.16
C SER A 51 -69.37 8.01 -14.52
N SER A 52 -70.29 8.97 -14.48
CA SER A 52 -70.14 10.41 -14.30
C SER A 52 -68.76 11.04 -14.54
N ARG A 53 -68.71 11.94 -15.54
CA ARG A 53 -67.60 12.86 -15.80
C ARG A 53 -67.44 13.85 -14.64
N PHE A 54 -66.81 13.43 -13.55
CA PHE A 54 -66.03 14.35 -12.72
C PHE A 54 -64.67 14.46 -13.38
N ILE A 55 -64.39 15.58 -14.05
CA ILE A 55 -63.02 15.95 -14.42
C ILE A 55 -62.40 16.45 -13.10
N PRO A 56 -61.50 15.67 -12.45
CA PRO A 56 -60.80 16.20 -11.28
C PRO A 56 -59.91 17.32 -11.82
N SER A 57 -60.12 18.54 -11.33
CA SER A 57 -59.18 19.63 -11.59
C SER A 57 -57.83 19.19 -11.03
N LEU A 58 -56.92 18.78 -11.93
CA LEU A 58 -55.57 18.45 -11.55
C LEU A 58 -54.97 19.69 -10.88
N PRO A 59 -54.44 19.59 -9.65
CA PRO A 59 -53.78 20.72 -9.02
C PRO A 59 -52.57 21.08 -9.87
N VAL A 60 -52.68 22.20 -10.59
CA VAL A 60 -51.58 22.79 -11.34
C VAL A 60 -50.61 23.33 -10.29
N LYS A 61 -49.66 22.49 -9.87
CA LYS A 61 -48.59 22.89 -8.97
C LYS A 61 -47.89 24.09 -9.58
N SER A 62 -47.67 25.11 -8.75
CA SER A 62 -46.90 26.27 -9.18
C SER A 62 -45.49 25.81 -9.58
N TYR A 63 -44.93 26.41 -10.62
CA TYR A 63 -43.56 26.13 -11.07
C TYR A 63 -42.53 26.20 -9.92
N LYS A 64 -42.76 27.09 -8.93
CA LYS A 64 -41.94 27.21 -7.72
C LYS A 64 -42.00 25.96 -6.84
N GLU A 65 -43.16 25.35 -6.64
CA GLU A 65 -43.34 24.14 -5.83
C GLU A 65 -42.66 22.93 -6.48
N LEU A 66 -42.75 22.82 -7.81
CA LEU A 66 -42.10 21.74 -8.55
C LEU A 66 -40.57 21.85 -8.46
N LEU A 67 -40.02 23.07 -8.53
CA LEU A 67 -38.60 23.31 -8.30
C LEU A 67 -38.17 22.97 -6.87
N GLN A 68 -38.93 23.39 -5.87
CA GLN A 68 -38.65 23.07 -4.46
C GLN A 68 -38.68 21.57 -4.20
N GLN A 69 -39.68 20.87 -4.74
CA GLN A 69 -39.76 19.42 -4.64
C GLN A 69 -38.53 18.75 -5.27
N ARG A 70 -38.16 19.17 -6.49
CA ARG A 70 -36.97 18.64 -7.18
C ARG A 70 -35.66 18.91 -6.42
N LEU A 71 -35.53 20.08 -5.81
CA LEU A 71 -34.37 20.40 -4.98
C LEU A 71 -34.32 19.54 -3.73
N ASN A 72 -35.44 19.37 -3.03
CA ASN A 72 -35.53 18.50 -1.85
C ASN A 72 -35.18 17.04 -2.19
N ASP A 73 -35.68 16.53 -3.31
CA ASP A 73 -35.37 15.17 -3.76
C ASP A 73 -33.88 14.99 -4.07
N ARG A 74 -33.24 16.01 -4.68
CA ARG A 74 -31.80 16.02 -4.94
C ARG A 74 -30.98 16.09 -3.65
N LEU A 75 -31.41 16.89 -2.67
CA LEU A 75 -30.74 17.00 -1.38
C LEU A 75 -30.82 15.68 -0.60
N LYS A 76 -31.99 15.02 -0.58
CA LYS A 76 -32.14 13.69 0.02
C LYS A 76 -31.26 12.64 -0.65
N SER A 77 -31.20 12.65 -1.97
CA SER A 77 -30.31 11.76 -2.73
C SER A 77 -28.83 12.00 -2.40
N LEU A 78 -28.43 13.27 -2.30
CA LEU A 78 -27.07 13.65 -1.91
C LEU A 78 -26.73 13.19 -0.49
N GLU A 79 -27.64 13.39 0.46
CA GLU A 79 -27.48 12.94 1.84
C GLU A 79 -27.32 11.41 1.92
N ALA A 80 -28.17 10.65 1.23
CA ALA A 80 -28.06 9.20 1.17
C ALA A 80 -26.73 8.74 0.55
N GLN A 81 -26.24 9.43 -0.49
CA GLN A 81 -24.93 9.15 -1.07
C GLN A 81 -23.78 9.46 -0.10
N ALA A 82 -23.84 10.58 0.62
CA ALA A 82 -22.84 10.95 1.62
C ALA A 82 -22.79 9.92 2.76
N GLN A 83 -23.95 9.48 3.26
CA GLN A 83 -24.03 8.43 4.27
C GLN A 83 -23.42 7.12 3.76
N ARG A 84 -23.71 6.73 2.52
CA ARG A 84 -23.12 5.53 1.90
C ARG A 84 -21.59 5.63 1.79
N ILE A 85 -21.07 6.79 1.40
CA ILE A 85 -19.62 7.02 1.32
C ILE A 85 -18.98 6.89 2.70
N ASN A 86 -19.59 7.49 3.73
CA ASN A 86 -19.09 7.41 5.09
C ASN A 86 -19.08 5.96 5.60
N GLN A 87 -20.13 5.19 5.31
CA GLN A 87 -20.19 3.77 5.65
C GLN A 87 -19.06 2.98 4.97
N LEU A 88 -18.91 3.11 3.64
CA LEU A 88 -17.85 2.43 2.90
C LEU A 88 -16.45 2.82 3.38
N SER A 89 -16.27 4.09 3.77
CA SER A 89 -15.00 4.56 4.32
C SER A 89 -14.70 3.89 5.67
N SER A 90 -15.70 3.78 6.54
CA SER A 90 -15.56 3.06 7.81
C SER A 90 -15.25 1.57 7.62
N GLU A 91 -15.88 0.91 6.63
CA GLU A 91 -15.60 -0.49 6.30
C GLU A 91 -14.17 -0.67 5.78
N LEU A 92 -13.69 0.28 4.95
CA LEU A 92 -12.32 0.28 4.44
C LEU A 92 -11.29 0.46 5.56
N ASP A 93 -11.53 1.41 6.47
CA ASP A 93 -10.64 1.65 7.61
C ASP A 93 -10.54 0.40 8.51
N ALA A 94 -11.65 -0.29 8.75
CA ALA A 94 -11.66 -1.56 9.47
C ALA A 94 -10.83 -2.64 8.76
N ALA A 95 -11.01 -2.81 7.45
CA ALA A 95 -10.25 -3.78 6.66
C ALA A 95 -8.74 -3.47 6.64
N ILE A 96 -8.35 -2.20 6.62
CA ILE A 96 -6.93 -1.80 6.72
C ILE A 96 -6.36 -2.20 8.09
N LEU A 97 -7.10 -2.00 9.17
CA LEU A 97 -6.64 -2.36 10.51
C LEU A 97 -6.47 -3.87 10.67
N GLU A 98 -7.40 -4.67 10.14
CA GLU A 98 -7.26 -6.14 10.11
C GLU A 98 -6.03 -6.58 9.31
N LEU A 99 -5.80 -5.98 8.14
CA LEU A 99 -4.62 -6.29 7.33
C LEU A 99 -3.32 -5.91 8.06
N GLN A 100 -3.31 -4.78 8.76
CA GLN A 100 -2.17 -4.37 9.58
C GLN A 100 -1.92 -5.38 10.71
N ASP A 101 -2.96 -5.84 11.39
CA ASP A 101 -2.84 -6.84 12.45
C ASP A 101 -2.22 -8.14 11.91
N ILE A 102 -2.78 -8.71 10.83
CA ILE A 102 -2.24 -9.90 10.16
C ILE A 102 -0.79 -9.69 9.75
N SER A 103 -0.45 -8.52 9.18
CA SER A 103 0.93 -8.20 8.79
C SER A 103 1.87 -8.18 9.99
N THR A 104 1.44 -7.62 11.13
CA THR A 104 2.26 -7.58 12.35
C THR A 104 2.46 -8.98 12.94
N GLN A 105 1.45 -9.84 12.91
CA GLN A 105 1.53 -11.24 13.33
C GLN A 105 2.52 -12.02 12.47
N ILE A 106 2.41 -11.94 11.14
CA ILE A 106 3.36 -12.59 10.21
C ILE A 106 4.79 -12.11 10.48
N ASN A 107 4.98 -10.80 10.68
CA ASN A 107 6.30 -10.25 10.98
C ASN A 107 6.85 -10.75 12.32
N ALA A 108 6.01 -10.93 13.34
CA ALA A 108 6.40 -11.49 14.63
C ALA A 108 6.79 -12.97 14.50
N GLU A 109 6.01 -13.76 13.75
CA GLU A 109 6.31 -15.16 13.47
C GLU A 109 7.60 -15.33 12.67
N LEU A 110 7.79 -14.55 11.60
CA LEU A 110 9.04 -14.54 10.84
C LEU A 110 10.24 -14.19 11.71
N ARG A 111 10.11 -13.23 12.62
CA ARG A 111 11.16 -12.93 13.60
C ARG A 111 11.40 -14.09 14.56
N ALA A 112 10.37 -14.79 15.01
CA ALA A 112 10.51 -15.97 15.86
C ALA A 112 11.21 -17.12 15.13
N ILE A 113 10.87 -17.36 13.85
CA ILE A 113 11.53 -18.34 12.98
C ILE A 113 12.98 -17.92 12.77
N ASN A 114 13.25 -16.66 12.44
CA ASN A 114 14.61 -16.15 12.22
C ASN A 114 15.48 -16.19 13.48
N LYS A 115 14.90 -15.98 14.68
CA LYS A 115 15.61 -16.17 15.95
C LYS A 115 15.97 -17.63 16.21
N LYS A 116 15.10 -18.57 15.81
CA LYS A 116 15.41 -20.01 15.85
C LYS A 116 16.38 -20.40 14.73
N ALA A 117 16.41 -19.62 13.66
CA ALA A 117 17.31 -19.75 12.54
C ALA A 117 18.59 -18.90 12.69
N GLU A 118 19.26 -18.99 13.84
CA GLU A 118 20.73 -18.78 13.92
C GLU A 118 21.48 -19.87 13.11
N ILE A 119 20.98 -20.23 11.92
CA ILE A 119 21.41 -21.36 11.10
C ILE A 119 22.75 -21.09 10.41
N CYS A 120 23.25 -19.85 10.45
CA CYS A 120 24.57 -19.51 9.96
C CYS A 120 25.39 -18.80 11.03
N GLU A 121 25.72 -19.51 12.10
CA GLU A 121 26.87 -19.14 12.94
C GLU A 121 28.13 -19.30 12.06
N TYR A 122 28.56 -18.21 11.43
CA TYR A 122 29.75 -18.19 10.57
C TYR A 122 31.00 -18.40 11.43
N LYS A 123 31.33 -19.66 11.70
CA LYS A 123 32.58 -20.03 12.36
C LYS A 123 33.72 -19.96 11.39
N THR A 124 34.87 -19.50 11.86
CA THR A 124 36.13 -19.60 11.14
C THR A 124 36.38 -21.06 10.76
N ARG A 125 36.48 -21.36 9.46
CA ARG A 125 36.76 -22.71 8.96
C ARG A 125 38.21 -22.80 8.52
N THR A 126 38.89 -23.88 8.89
CA THR A 126 40.23 -24.17 8.38
C THR A 126 40.13 -24.82 7.02
N VAL A 127 40.78 -24.23 6.01
CA VAL A 127 40.88 -24.83 4.68
C VAL A 127 42.33 -25.26 4.40
N PRO A 128 42.53 -26.34 3.64
CA PRO A 128 43.85 -26.72 3.17
C PRO A 128 44.38 -25.69 2.16
N TYR A 129 45.67 -25.37 2.28
CA TYR A 129 46.40 -24.47 1.40
C TYR A 129 47.83 -24.99 1.22
N MET A 130 48.32 -24.99 -0.02
CA MET A 130 49.67 -25.44 -0.34
C MET A 130 50.66 -24.28 -0.22
N LYS A 131 51.73 -24.49 0.57
CA LYS A 131 52.84 -23.54 0.70
C LYS A 131 54.11 -24.16 0.13
N GLN A 132 54.81 -23.43 -0.73
CA GLN A 132 56.12 -23.82 -1.20
C GLN A 132 57.20 -23.39 -0.20
N LYS A 133 58.12 -24.31 0.13
CA LYS A 133 59.31 -24.03 0.94
C LYS A 133 60.44 -23.49 0.07
N GLN A 134 61.47 -22.92 0.73
CA GLN A 134 62.67 -22.43 0.03
C GLN A 134 63.39 -23.56 -0.73
N ASP A 135 63.27 -24.80 -0.25
CA ASP A 135 63.84 -26.00 -0.88
C ASP A 135 63.05 -26.49 -2.11
N GLY A 136 62.07 -25.71 -2.59
CA GLY A 136 61.20 -26.06 -3.72
C GLY A 136 60.10 -27.07 -3.39
N SER A 137 60.17 -27.76 -2.25
CA SER A 137 59.15 -28.71 -1.80
C SER A 137 57.81 -28.05 -1.47
N LEU A 138 56.71 -28.75 -1.78
CA LEU A 138 55.35 -28.30 -1.50
C LEU A 138 54.82 -28.95 -0.22
N VAL A 139 54.32 -28.14 0.71
CA VAL A 139 53.73 -28.62 1.97
C VAL A 139 52.27 -28.23 2.03
N LEU A 140 51.42 -29.23 2.28
CA LEU A 140 50.02 -29.01 2.58
C LEU A 140 49.89 -28.47 4.00
N THR A 141 49.38 -27.25 4.12
CA THR A 141 49.15 -26.56 5.40
C THR A 141 47.67 -26.19 5.52
N THR A 142 47.22 -25.79 6.70
CA THR A 142 45.85 -25.29 6.90
C THR A 142 45.88 -23.81 7.22
N ARG A 143 44.92 -23.06 6.70
CA ARG A 143 44.71 -21.66 7.04
C ARG A 143 43.29 -21.45 7.56
N PRO A 144 43.10 -20.75 8.69
CA PRO A 144 41.78 -20.31 9.11
C PRO A 144 41.26 -19.25 8.13
N ILE A 145 40.07 -19.47 7.60
CA ILE A 145 39.35 -18.52 6.76
C ILE A 145 38.03 -18.17 7.44
N ASP A 146 37.84 -16.87 7.62
CA ASP A 146 36.55 -16.30 7.99
C ASP A 146 35.77 -15.99 6.71
N LEU A 147 34.80 -16.87 6.41
CA LEU A 147 33.94 -16.73 5.24
C LEU A 147 33.05 -15.48 5.32
N TYR A 148 32.70 -15.06 6.53
CA TYR A 148 31.82 -13.92 6.75
C TYR A 148 32.53 -12.59 6.46
N LYS A 149 33.81 -12.49 6.84
CA LYS A 149 34.63 -11.33 6.48
C LYS A 149 34.71 -11.15 4.96
N ALA A 150 34.99 -12.23 4.23
CA ALA A 150 35.07 -12.20 2.77
C ALA A 150 33.73 -11.82 2.12
N GLU A 151 32.61 -12.38 2.60
CA GLU A 151 31.27 -12.05 2.12
C GLU A 151 30.93 -10.58 2.35
N ARG A 152 31.21 -10.06 3.55
CA ARG A 152 30.95 -8.65 3.90
C ARG A 152 31.76 -7.68 3.03
N GLU A 153 33.03 -7.97 2.80
CA GLU A 153 33.90 -7.17 1.92
C GLU A 153 33.40 -7.20 0.47
N ALA A 154 33.02 -8.38 -0.03
CA ALA A 154 32.45 -8.55 -1.37
C ALA A 154 31.13 -7.78 -1.53
N ALA A 155 30.24 -7.83 -0.53
CA ALA A 155 28.97 -7.10 -0.53
C ALA A 155 29.19 -5.58 -0.55
N PHE A 156 30.11 -5.08 0.27
CA PHE A 156 30.48 -3.66 0.28
C PHE A 156 31.03 -3.20 -1.08
N LEU A 157 31.93 -4.00 -1.66
CA LEU A 157 32.50 -3.73 -2.98
C LEU A 157 31.41 -3.72 -4.07
N ALA A 158 30.53 -4.72 -4.08
CA ALA A 158 29.42 -4.80 -5.02
C ALA A 158 28.49 -3.58 -4.89
N GLN A 159 28.19 -3.13 -3.66
CA GLN A 159 27.39 -1.92 -3.44
C GLN A 159 28.08 -0.67 -3.98
N LYS A 160 29.39 -0.53 -3.74
CA LYS A 160 30.21 0.58 -4.26
C LYS A 160 30.20 0.60 -5.79
N LEU A 161 30.35 -0.57 -6.43
CA LEU A 161 30.28 -0.71 -7.89
C LEU A 161 28.89 -0.35 -8.43
N ARG A 162 27.81 -0.85 -7.83
CA ARG A 162 26.43 -0.50 -8.22
C ARG A 162 26.19 1.01 -8.17
N ARG A 163 26.65 1.68 -7.11
CA ARG A 163 26.55 3.15 -6.98
C ARG A 163 27.35 3.87 -8.06
N ARG A 164 28.58 3.42 -8.35
CA ARG A 164 29.41 4.00 -9.41
C ARG A 164 28.76 3.83 -10.79
N THR A 165 28.24 2.65 -11.10
CA THR A 165 27.58 2.38 -12.37
C THR A 165 26.30 3.20 -12.54
N ARG A 166 25.51 3.37 -11.46
CA ARG A 166 24.32 4.24 -11.50
C ARG A 166 24.67 5.69 -11.81
N ARG A 167 25.73 6.24 -11.18
CA ARG A 167 26.20 7.61 -11.47
C ARG A 167 26.65 7.77 -12.91
N LYS A 168 27.50 6.85 -13.41
CA LYS A 168 27.93 6.88 -14.81
C LYS A 168 26.76 6.86 -15.80
N ARG A 169 25.69 6.10 -15.50
CA ARG A 169 24.49 6.06 -16.34
C ARG A 169 23.65 7.32 -16.26
N SER A 170 23.55 7.97 -15.10
CA SER A 170 22.83 9.24 -14.99
C SER A 170 23.58 10.37 -15.68
N ASP A 171 24.91 10.39 -15.61
CA ASP A 171 25.74 11.42 -16.25
C ASP A 171 25.66 11.29 -17.78
N ALA A 172 25.65 10.06 -18.31
CA ALA A 172 25.48 9.79 -19.74
C ALA A 172 24.06 10.04 -20.30
N LEU A 173 23.05 10.17 -19.43
CA LEU A 173 21.65 10.45 -19.83
C LEU A 173 21.25 11.92 -19.58
N GLY A 174 22.10 12.71 -18.93
CA GLY A 174 21.88 14.13 -18.64
C GLY A 174 22.56 15.10 -19.62
N GLU A 175 23.14 14.60 -20.71
CA GLU A 175 23.78 15.40 -21.78
C GLU A 175 22.84 15.74 -22.95
N PHE A 176 21.52 15.74 -22.74
CA PHE A 176 20.54 16.26 -23.71
C PHE A 176 19.68 17.36 -23.10
#